data_AF-A0A1S3UZV0-F1
#
_entry.id   AF-A0A1S3UZV0-F1
#
_cell.length_a   1.000
_cell.length_b   1.000
_cell.length_c   1.000
_cell.angle_alpha   90.00
_cell.angle_beta   90.00
_cell.angle_gamma   90.00
#
_symmetry.space_group_name_H-M   'P 1'
#
loop_
_entity.id
_entity.type
_entity.pdbx_description
1 polymer ?
#
loop_
_entity_poly.entity_id
_entity_poly.type
_entity_poly.pdbx_seq_one_letter_code
_entity_poly.pdbx_strand_id
1 'polypeptide(L)'
;MEGDSSFSAMAPPIFNGENYQIWAVRMEAYLEALDLWEAIEEDYEISMLPGNPTIAQIKNHKDEKTKKAKTKACLFAAVSPTIFTRIMTLNSAKAIWDYLKEEYDGDDRIKGMQVLNLIRDFELQKMKESETITEYSKRLLNIANKVRLLGFEFKDSRIVEKVLVTVLERFEATITTLENTKDFSNITLVELLNSLQAQEQRRAMREQGFVEEPLPAKHEDN
;
A
#
# COMPACT_ATOMS: atom_id res chain seq x y z
N MET A 1 -18.26 -31.54 -12.28
CA MET A 1 -18.88 -30.74 -11.20
C MET A 1 -17.71 -30.27 -10.35
N GLU A 2 -16.99 -29.30 -10.88
CA GLU A 2 -15.79 -28.75 -10.26
C GLU A 2 -16.23 -27.54 -9.44
N GLY A 3 -15.74 -27.47 -8.21
CA GLY A 3 -16.16 -26.51 -7.22
C GLY A 3 -15.74 -25.10 -7.61
N ASP A 4 -16.70 -24.30 -8.06
CA ASP A 4 -16.63 -22.85 -7.96
C ASP A 4 -16.68 -22.50 -6.46
N SER A 5 -15.51 -22.48 -5.83
CA SER A 5 -15.33 -21.98 -4.48
C SER A 5 -15.60 -20.47 -4.47
N SER A 6 -16.89 -20.14 -4.33
CA SER A 6 -17.50 -18.91 -3.86
C SER A 6 -16.53 -17.83 -3.34
N PHE A 7 -16.02 -17.00 -4.24
CA PHE A 7 -15.58 -15.63 -3.87
C PHE A 7 -16.78 -14.74 -3.46
N SER A 8 -18.00 -15.26 -3.63
CA SER A 8 -19.30 -14.65 -3.28
C SER A 8 -19.51 -14.36 -1.77
N ALA A 9 -18.53 -14.63 -0.90
CA ALA A 9 -18.64 -14.44 0.55
C ALA A 9 -17.92 -13.20 1.11
N MET A 10 -17.10 -12.49 0.31
CA MET A 10 -16.41 -11.30 0.81
C MET A 10 -17.35 -10.09 0.72
N ALA A 11 -17.57 -9.39 1.84
CA ALA A 11 -18.33 -8.15 1.84
C ALA A 11 -17.52 -7.04 1.15
N PRO A 12 -18.17 -6.12 0.40
CA PRO A 12 -17.46 -5.00 -0.20
C PRO A 12 -16.86 -4.09 0.87
N PRO A 13 -15.73 -3.42 0.60
CA PRO A 13 -15.15 -2.45 1.51
C PRO A 13 -16.11 -1.26 1.66
N ILE A 14 -16.49 -0.91 2.90
CA ILE A 14 -17.42 0.21 3.14
C ILE A 14 -16.65 1.54 3.18
N PHE A 15 -17.08 2.49 2.36
CA PHE A 15 -16.61 3.87 2.36
C PHE A 15 -17.45 4.74 3.28
N ASN A 16 -16.81 5.41 4.22
CA ASN A 16 -17.47 6.33 5.16
C ASN A 16 -17.14 7.81 4.89
N GLY A 17 -16.34 8.12 3.87
CA GLY A 17 -15.90 9.47 3.53
C GLY A 17 -14.44 9.75 3.87
N GLU A 18 -13.77 8.83 4.58
CA GLU A 18 -12.35 8.96 4.95
C GLU A 18 -11.48 7.98 4.15
N ASN A 19 -10.21 8.34 3.97
CA ASN A 19 -9.19 7.51 3.31
C ASN A 19 -9.65 6.99 1.93
N TYR A 20 -10.27 7.86 1.12
CA TYR A 20 -10.79 7.51 -0.21
C TYR A 20 -9.79 6.72 -1.04
N GLN A 21 -8.51 7.12 -1.05
CA GLN A 21 -7.43 6.41 -1.77
C GLN A 21 -7.33 4.92 -1.39
N ILE A 22 -7.41 4.61 -0.10
CA ILE A 22 -7.37 3.23 0.39
C ILE A 22 -8.65 2.48 -0.02
N TRP A 23 -9.79 3.14 0.11
CA TRP A 23 -11.07 2.54 -0.27
C TRP A 23 -11.14 2.26 -1.77
N ALA A 24 -10.73 3.21 -2.62
CA ALA A 24 -10.75 3.11 -4.07
C ALA A 24 -9.91 1.90 -4.53
N VAL A 25 -8.67 1.77 -4.06
CA VAL A 25 -7.81 0.61 -4.37
C VAL A 25 -8.44 -0.71 -3.93
N ARG A 26 -9.06 -0.75 -2.75
CA ARG A 26 -9.74 -1.97 -2.25
C ARG A 26 -10.98 -2.31 -3.07
N MET A 27 -11.75 -1.30 -3.46
CA MET A 27 -12.99 -1.48 -4.20
C MET A 27 -12.72 -1.88 -5.65
N GLU A 28 -11.70 -1.30 -6.28
CA GLU A 28 -11.20 -1.71 -7.60
C GLU A 28 -10.81 -3.18 -7.60
N ALA A 29 -9.91 -3.60 -6.70
CA ALA A 29 -9.50 -5.00 -6.57
C ALA A 29 -10.69 -5.95 -6.26
N TYR A 30 -11.67 -5.49 -5.48
CA TYR A 30 -12.89 -6.24 -5.20
C TYR A 30 -13.75 -6.45 -6.46
N LEU A 31 -13.90 -5.42 -7.29
CA LEU A 31 -14.65 -5.49 -8.54
C LEU A 31 -13.92 -6.31 -9.60
N GLU A 32 -12.58 -6.21 -9.70
CA GLU A 32 -11.76 -7.05 -10.57
C GLU A 32 -11.92 -8.53 -10.24
N ALA A 33 -11.85 -8.88 -8.95
CA ALA A 33 -12.02 -10.27 -8.50
C ALA A 33 -13.40 -10.86 -8.82
N LEU A 34 -14.41 -10.00 -9.02
CA LEU A 34 -15.77 -10.40 -9.40
C LEU A 34 -16.04 -10.29 -10.90
N ASP A 35 -15.04 -9.94 -11.70
CA ASP A 35 -15.18 -9.59 -13.12
C ASP A 35 -16.29 -8.54 -13.34
N LEU A 36 -16.23 -7.44 -12.58
CA LEU A 36 -17.20 -6.34 -12.61
C LEU A 36 -16.58 -4.98 -12.97
N TRP A 37 -15.24 -4.88 -12.98
CA TRP A 37 -14.51 -3.61 -13.17
C TRP A 37 -14.71 -2.96 -14.54
N GLU A 38 -14.79 -3.76 -15.61
CA GLU A 38 -14.99 -3.26 -16.99
C GLU A 38 -16.23 -2.35 -17.14
N ALA A 39 -17.26 -2.56 -16.30
CA ALA A 39 -18.46 -1.72 -16.30
C ALA A 39 -18.23 -0.28 -15.82
N ILE A 40 -17.07 0.02 -15.23
CA ILE A 40 -16.62 1.35 -14.81
C ILE A 40 -15.59 1.90 -15.80
N GLU A 41 -14.65 1.06 -16.22
CA GLU A 41 -13.51 1.45 -17.07
C GLU A 41 -13.94 1.86 -18.48
N GLU A 42 -14.72 1.01 -19.17
CA GLU A 42 -14.90 1.13 -20.62
C GLU A 42 -16.11 2.00 -21.05
N ASP A 43 -16.97 2.41 -20.11
CA ASP A 43 -18.26 3.11 -20.38
C ASP A 43 -19.00 2.63 -21.64
N TYR A 44 -18.92 1.34 -21.94
CA TYR A 44 -19.41 0.81 -23.21
C TYR A 44 -20.94 0.85 -23.25
N GLU A 45 -21.55 1.26 -24.33
CA GLU A 45 -23.01 1.12 -24.47
C GLU A 45 -23.37 -0.32 -24.84
N ILE A 46 -24.41 -0.86 -24.20
CA ILE A 46 -24.89 -2.20 -24.54
C ILE A 46 -25.60 -2.09 -25.88
N SER A 47 -24.98 -2.66 -26.92
CA SER A 47 -25.49 -2.60 -28.28
C SER A 47 -26.87 -3.25 -28.39
N MET A 48 -27.78 -2.63 -29.14
CA MET A 48 -29.09 -3.22 -29.41
C MET A 48 -28.93 -4.56 -30.15
N LEU A 49 -29.70 -5.56 -29.75
CA LEU A 49 -29.72 -6.85 -30.44
C LEU A 49 -30.20 -6.67 -31.90
N PRO A 50 -29.58 -7.36 -32.87
CA PRO A 50 -30.06 -7.36 -34.25
C PRO A 50 -31.44 -8.02 -34.35
N GLY A 51 -32.17 -7.78 -35.45
CA GLY A 51 -33.55 -8.29 -35.61
C GLY A 51 -33.69 -9.82 -35.62
N ASN A 52 -32.60 -10.56 -35.87
CA ASN A 52 -32.54 -12.02 -35.73
C ASN A 52 -31.27 -12.41 -34.94
N PRO A 53 -31.28 -12.26 -33.61
CA PRO A 53 -30.09 -12.47 -32.81
C PRO A 53 -29.84 -13.96 -32.58
N THR A 54 -28.57 -14.35 -32.60
CA THR A 54 -28.14 -15.69 -32.20
C THR A 54 -28.29 -15.88 -30.69
N ILE A 55 -28.38 -17.14 -30.23
CA ILE A 55 -28.41 -17.47 -28.79
C ILE A 55 -27.20 -16.87 -28.06
N ALA A 56 -26.02 -16.89 -28.69
CA ALA A 56 -24.80 -16.31 -28.16
C ALA A 56 -24.92 -14.79 -27.96
N GLN A 57 -25.50 -14.06 -28.93
CA GLN A 57 -25.72 -12.61 -28.82
C GLN A 57 -26.73 -12.26 -27.72
N ILE A 58 -27.83 -13.01 -27.60
CA ILE A 58 -28.81 -12.82 -26.52
C ILE A 58 -28.15 -13.04 -25.16
N LYS A 59 -27.34 -14.10 -25.03
CA LYS A 59 -26.62 -14.41 -23.80
C LYS A 59 -25.65 -13.28 -23.44
N ASN A 60 -24.79 -12.86 -24.37
CA ASN A 60 -23.82 -11.80 -24.14
C ASN A 60 -24.49 -10.48 -23.71
N HIS A 61 -25.53 -10.05 -24.42
CA HIS A 61 -26.30 -8.86 -24.07
C HIS A 61 -26.90 -8.94 -22.65
N LYS A 62 -27.41 -10.11 -22.26
CA LYS A 62 -27.94 -10.32 -20.91
C LYS A 62 -26.82 -10.29 -19.86
N ASP A 63 -25.68 -10.88 -20.16
CA ASP A 63 -24.52 -10.94 -19.27
C ASP A 63 -23.95 -9.53 -19.03
N GLU A 64 -23.75 -8.73 -20.08
CA GLU A 64 -23.33 -7.32 -19.99
C GLU A 64 -24.30 -6.47 -19.15
N LYS A 65 -25.60 -6.59 -19.38
CA LYS A 65 -26.63 -5.88 -18.60
C LYS A 65 -26.59 -6.29 -17.12
N THR A 66 -26.35 -7.56 -16.86
CA THR A 66 -26.25 -8.11 -15.51
C THR A 66 -24.97 -7.61 -14.83
N LYS A 67 -23.83 -7.59 -15.54
CA LYS A 67 -22.54 -7.07 -15.06
C LYS A 67 -22.69 -5.62 -14.61
N LYS A 68 -23.20 -4.73 -15.48
CA LYS A 68 -23.45 -3.32 -15.12
C LYS A 68 -24.37 -3.15 -13.90
N ALA A 69 -25.47 -3.91 -13.83
CA ALA A 69 -26.40 -3.85 -12.71
C ALA A 69 -25.76 -4.33 -11.40
N LYS A 70 -24.96 -5.40 -11.44
CA LYS A 70 -24.22 -5.93 -10.29
C LYS A 70 -23.16 -4.94 -9.83
N THR A 71 -22.36 -4.37 -10.73
CA THR A 71 -21.34 -3.36 -10.38
C THR A 71 -21.97 -2.17 -9.66
N LYS A 72 -23.10 -1.67 -10.16
CA LYS A 72 -23.87 -0.60 -9.52
C LYS A 72 -24.34 -0.99 -8.11
N ALA A 73 -24.92 -2.18 -7.97
CA ALA A 73 -25.37 -2.68 -6.67
C ALA A 73 -24.22 -2.85 -5.67
N CYS A 74 -23.05 -3.32 -6.13
CA CYS A 74 -21.84 -3.41 -5.32
C CYS A 74 -21.38 -2.04 -4.82
N LEU A 75 -21.34 -1.02 -5.69
CA LEU A 75 -20.98 0.34 -5.29
C LEU A 75 -21.96 0.93 -4.25
N PHE A 76 -23.26 0.68 -4.40
CA PHE A 76 -24.25 1.08 -3.40
C PHE A 76 -24.06 0.38 -2.06
N ALA A 77 -23.70 -0.91 -2.06
CA ALA A 77 -23.41 -1.65 -0.83
C ALA A 77 -22.06 -1.27 -0.20
N ALA A 78 -21.15 -0.70 -0.99
CA ALA A 78 -19.80 -0.33 -0.58
C ALA A 78 -19.70 1.09 0.03
N VAL A 79 -20.81 1.77 0.30
CA VAL A 79 -20.81 3.12 0.87
C VAL A 79 -21.69 3.21 2.11
N SER A 80 -21.38 4.16 2.99
CA SER A 80 -22.20 4.46 4.16
C SER A 80 -23.58 5.02 3.73
N PRO A 81 -24.61 4.95 4.61
CA PRO A 81 -25.93 5.52 4.30
C PRO A 81 -25.87 7.01 3.90
N THR A 82 -24.99 7.79 4.53
CA THR A 82 -24.80 9.22 4.22
C THR A 82 -24.26 9.46 2.82
N ILE A 83 -23.37 8.59 2.34
CA ILE A 83 -22.81 8.71 0.99
C ILE A 83 -23.81 8.15 -0.03
N PHE A 84 -24.49 7.06 0.32
CA PHE A 84 -25.54 6.47 -0.51
C PHE A 84 -26.58 7.50 -0.94
N THR A 85 -27.08 8.35 -0.01
CA THR A 85 -28.08 9.38 -0.36
C THR A 85 -27.58 10.40 -1.36
N ARG A 86 -26.26 10.63 -1.47
CA ARG A 86 -25.64 11.53 -2.44
C ARG A 86 -25.56 10.91 -3.84
N ILE A 87 -25.39 9.59 -3.92
CA ILE A 87 -25.17 8.86 -5.19
C ILE A 87 -26.39 8.10 -5.71
N MET A 88 -27.45 7.94 -4.91
CA MET A 88 -28.57 7.04 -5.22
C MET A 88 -29.35 7.38 -6.50
N THR A 89 -29.26 8.62 -6.98
CA THR A 89 -29.91 9.09 -8.21
C THR A 89 -29.07 8.85 -9.47
N LEU A 90 -27.80 8.46 -9.32
CA LEU A 90 -26.89 8.22 -10.44
C LEU A 90 -27.24 6.89 -11.15
N ASN A 91 -27.26 6.94 -12.48
CA ASN A 91 -27.85 5.87 -13.29
C ASN A 91 -26.89 4.72 -13.63
N SER A 92 -25.58 4.99 -13.74
CA SER A 92 -24.55 3.99 -14.07
C SER A 92 -23.55 3.79 -12.94
N ALA A 93 -22.89 2.62 -12.93
CA ALA A 93 -21.78 2.34 -12.01
C ALA A 93 -20.63 3.34 -12.21
N LYS A 94 -20.33 3.66 -13.47
CA LYS A 94 -19.34 4.69 -13.82
C LYS A 94 -19.66 6.06 -13.23
N ALA A 95 -20.90 6.56 -13.40
CA ALA A 95 -21.28 7.86 -12.86
C ALA A 95 -21.12 7.91 -11.33
N ILE A 96 -21.42 6.81 -10.64
CA ILE A 96 -21.20 6.69 -9.19
C ILE A 96 -19.70 6.76 -8.87
N TRP A 97 -18.88 5.97 -9.56
CA TRP A 97 -17.44 5.96 -9.35
C TRP A 97 -16.80 7.32 -9.59
N ASP A 98 -17.15 7.96 -10.71
CA ASP A 98 -16.64 9.28 -11.10
C ASP A 98 -17.08 10.36 -10.10
N TYR A 99 -18.33 10.33 -9.61
CA TYR A 99 -18.78 11.24 -8.55
C TYR A 99 -18.00 11.05 -7.26
N LEU A 100 -17.80 9.80 -6.82
CA LEU A 100 -17.03 9.51 -5.60
C LEU A 100 -15.58 9.97 -5.76
N LYS A 101 -15.01 9.83 -6.95
CA LYS A 101 -13.68 10.35 -7.27
C LYS A 101 -13.67 11.88 -7.20
N GLU A 102 -14.55 12.56 -7.91
CA GLU A 102 -14.59 14.03 -7.92
C GLU A 102 -14.76 14.63 -6.51
N GLU A 103 -15.64 14.06 -5.70
CA GLU A 103 -15.96 14.57 -4.36
C GLU A 103 -14.88 14.25 -3.31
N TYR A 104 -14.23 13.08 -3.40
CA TYR A 104 -13.39 12.55 -2.31
C TYR A 104 -11.94 12.24 -2.67
N ASP A 105 -11.57 12.22 -3.95
CA ASP A 105 -10.18 12.04 -4.41
C ASP A 105 -9.33 13.21 -3.90
N GLY A 106 -9.91 14.41 -3.84
CA GLY A 106 -9.28 15.64 -3.37
C GLY A 106 -8.53 16.38 -4.48
N ASP A 107 -8.29 17.67 -4.26
CA ASP A 107 -7.68 18.56 -5.25
C ASP A 107 -6.20 18.19 -5.55
N ASP A 108 -5.87 17.99 -6.82
CA ASP A 108 -4.53 17.56 -7.27
C ASP A 108 -3.42 18.56 -6.89
N ARG A 109 -3.72 19.86 -6.83
CA ARG A 109 -2.76 20.88 -6.37
C ARG A 109 -2.52 20.76 -4.87
N ILE A 110 -3.55 20.48 -4.08
CA ILE A 110 -3.40 20.21 -2.64
C ILE A 110 -2.58 18.94 -2.42
N LYS A 111 -2.88 17.84 -3.13
CA LYS A 111 -2.09 16.60 -3.07
C LYS A 111 -0.63 16.85 -3.44
N GLY A 112 -0.38 17.58 -4.54
CA GLY A 112 0.97 17.94 -4.97
C GLY A 112 1.73 18.71 -3.90
N MET A 113 1.08 19.66 -3.22
CA MET A 113 1.69 20.40 -2.11
C MET A 113 2.00 19.49 -0.91
N GLN A 114 1.09 18.56 -0.57
CA GLN A 114 1.34 17.58 0.49
C GLN A 114 2.52 16.67 0.16
N VAL A 115 2.65 16.23 -1.09
CA VAL A 115 3.80 15.46 -1.56
C VAL A 115 5.09 16.26 -1.43
N LEU A 116 5.12 17.53 -1.84
CA LEU A 116 6.32 18.36 -1.67
C LEU A 116 6.75 18.48 -0.20
N ASN A 117 5.80 18.62 0.72
CA ASN A 117 6.08 18.63 2.15
C ASN A 117 6.61 17.28 2.64
N LEU A 118 6.01 16.16 2.22
CA LEU A 118 6.47 14.81 2.57
C LEU A 118 7.88 14.53 2.02
N ILE A 119 8.18 14.98 0.80
CA ILE A 119 9.51 14.85 0.21
C ILE A 119 10.52 15.67 1.02
N ARG A 120 10.18 16.92 1.39
CA ARG A 120 11.02 17.72 2.29
C ARG A 120 11.25 17.01 3.62
N ASP A 121 10.20 16.47 4.23
CA ASP A 121 10.29 15.76 5.51
C ASP A 121 11.14 14.49 5.41
N PHE A 122 11.04 13.76 4.29
CA PHE A 122 11.90 12.63 3.96
C PHE A 122 13.37 13.08 3.87
N GLU A 123 13.66 14.17 3.16
CA GLU A 123 15.03 14.66 3.02
C GLU A 123 15.64 15.16 4.33
N LEU A 124 14.82 15.64 5.27
CA LEU A 124 15.27 16.03 6.60
C LEU A 124 15.48 14.85 7.55
N GLN A 125 15.07 13.62 7.20
CA GLN A 125 15.29 12.46 8.05
C GLN A 125 16.78 12.14 8.18
N LYS A 126 17.21 11.89 9.42
CA LYS A 126 18.48 11.25 9.77
C LYS A 126 18.23 10.26 10.90
N MET A 127 19.08 9.23 10.99
CA MET A 127 19.02 8.29 12.11
C MET A 127 19.45 9.00 13.40
N LYS A 128 18.75 8.76 14.50
CA LYS A 128 19.12 9.30 15.82
C LYS A 128 19.99 8.29 16.56
N GLU A 129 20.90 8.76 17.42
CA GLU A 129 21.83 7.90 18.18
C GLU A 129 21.14 6.75 18.94
N SER A 130 20.01 7.08 19.58
CA SER A 130 19.21 6.16 20.40
C SER A 130 18.23 5.29 19.61
N GLU A 131 18.13 5.47 18.30
CA GLU A 131 17.14 4.80 17.46
C GLU A 131 17.72 3.50 16.89
N THR A 132 16.86 2.50 16.74
CA THR A 132 17.20 1.23 16.07
C THR A 132 17.04 1.33 14.55
N ILE A 133 17.67 0.42 13.81
CA ILE A 133 17.48 0.33 12.34
C ILE A 133 16.01 0.12 11.97
N THR A 134 15.29 -0.65 12.78
CA THR A 134 13.86 -0.93 12.57
C THR A 134 12.99 0.30 12.75
N GLU A 135 13.24 1.10 13.77
CA GLU A 135 12.50 2.35 13.99
C GLU A 135 12.79 3.36 12.88
N TYR A 136 14.07 3.54 12.55
CA TYR A 136 14.49 4.49 11.53
C TYR A 136 13.89 4.15 10.14
N SER A 137 14.01 2.89 9.72
CA SER A 137 13.44 2.42 8.44
C SER A 137 11.92 2.52 8.40
N LYS A 138 11.22 2.25 9.52
CA LYS A 138 9.76 2.46 9.62
C LYS A 138 9.38 3.92 9.39
N ARG A 139 10.14 4.89 9.89
CA ARG A 139 9.85 6.33 9.62
C ARG A 139 9.98 6.65 8.14
N LEU A 140 11.05 6.20 7.50
CA LEU A 140 11.27 6.41 6.07
C LEU A 140 10.15 5.79 5.23
N LEU A 141 9.81 4.52 5.51
CA LEU A 141 8.73 3.80 4.84
C LEU A 141 7.37 4.46 5.04
N ASN A 142 7.09 5.00 6.24
CA ASN A 142 5.85 5.71 6.50
C ASN A 142 5.71 6.94 5.58
N ILE A 143 6.77 7.74 5.44
CA ILE A 143 6.75 8.90 4.55
C ILE A 143 6.59 8.47 3.09
N ALA A 144 7.36 7.46 2.65
CA ALA A 144 7.26 6.92 1.28
C ALA A 144 5.85 6.40 0.97
N ASN A 145 5.23 5.66 1.90
CA ASN A 145 3.88 5.13 1.73
C ASN A 145 2.82 6.21 1.71
N LYS A 146 2.99 7.31 2.45
CA LYS A 146 2.11 8.48 2.34
C LYS A 146 2.18 9.13 0.96
N VAL A 147 3.37 9.22 0.36
CA VAL A 147 3.53 9.73 -1.01
C VAL A 147 2.83 8.80 -2.02
N ARG A 148 3.04 7.48 -1.90
CA ARG A 148 2.36 6.47 -2.72
C ARG A 148 0.84 6.52 -2.59
N LEU A 149 0.35 6.72 -1.37
CA LEU A 149 -1.07 6.84 -1.09
C LEU A 149 -1.71 8.05 -1.78
N LEU A 150 -0.95 9.12 -2.01
CA LEU A 150 -1.41 10.30 -2.76
C LEU A 150 -1.36 10.08 -4.29
N GLY A 151 -1.01 8.89 -4.76
CA GLY A 151 -0.93 8.54 -6.18
C GLY A 151 0.41 8.84 -6.84
N PHE A 152 1.45 9.18 -6.07
CA PHE A 152 2.77 9.53 -6.61
C PHE A 152 3.77 8.40 -6.44
N GLU A 153 4.58 8.15 -7.47
CA GLU A 153 5.64 7.13 -7.40
C GLU A 153 6.70 7.53 -6.36
N PHE A 154 7.06 6.57 -5.49
CA PHE A 154 8.21 6.70 -4.59
C PHE A 154 8.99 5.39 -4.63
N LYS A 155 10.20 5.41 -5.19
CA LYS A 155 11.02 4.19 -5.40
C LYS A 155 11.71 3.77 -4.11
N ASP A 156 11.78 2.46 -3.86
CA ASP A 156 12.53 1.90 -2.72
C ASP A 156 14.03 2.22 -2.79
N SER A 157 14.59 2.44 -3.99
CA SER A 157 15.98 2.88 -4.16
C SER A 157 16.29 4.17 -3.41
N ARG A 158 15.35 5.12 -3.35
CA ARG A 158 15.53 6.36 -2.58
C ARG A 158 15.60 6.09 -1.08
N ILE A 159 14.90 5.07 -0.59
CA ILE A 159 14.96 4.65 0.82
C ILE A 159 16.32 4.02 1.10
N VAL A 160 16.80 3.16 0.20
CA VAL A 160 18.15 2.56 0.27
C VAL A 160 19.23 3.64 0.32
N GLU A 161 19.25 4.56 -0.65
CA GLU A 161 20.16 5.70 -0.70
C GLU A 161 20.11 6.52 0.59
N LYS A 162 18.89 6.78 1.10
CA LYS A 162 18.71 7.55 2.32
C LYS A 162 19.34 6.87 3.54
N VAL A 163 19.13 5.57 3.69
CA VAL A 163 19.70 4.79 4.80
C VAL A 163 21.22 4.79 4.69
N LEU A 164 21.78 4.50 3.51
CA LEU A 164 23.23 4.45 3.31
C LEU A 164 23.92 5.77 3.70
N VAL A 165 23.31 6.92 3.40
CA VAL A 165 23.92 8.24 3.64
C VAL A 165 23.69 8.78 5.06
N THR A 166 22.69 8.27 5.79
CA THR A 166 22.26 8.90 7.06
C THR A 166 22.13 7.96 8.25
N VAL A 167 22.51 6.69 8.07
CA VAL A 167 22.73 5.77 9.18
C VAL A 167 23.94 6.24 10.00
N LEU A 168 24.06 5.73 11.22
CA LEU A 168 25.12 6.11 12.15
C LEU A 168 26.44 5.40 11.85
N GLU A 169 27.55 6.01 12.25
CA GLU A 169 28.92 5.53 11.99
C GLU A 169 29.15 4.07 12.42
N ARG A 170 28.46 3.62 13.46
CA ARG A 170 28.51 2.22 13.95
C ARG A 170 28.11 1.18 12.89
N PHE A 171 27.48 1.59 11.80
CA PHE A 171 27.07 0.73 10.69
C PHE A 171 27.99 0.80 9.46
N GLU A 172 28.96 1.71 9.42
CA GLU A 172 29.85 1.94 8.27
C GLU A 172 30.54 0.66 7.78
N ALA A 173 31.12 -0.12 8.71
CA ALA A 173 31.77 -1.38 8.33
C ALA A 173 30.81 -2.37 7.63
N THR A 174 29.52 -2.34 7.96
CA THR A 174 28.51 -3.17 7.30
C THR A 174 28.18 -2.63 5.92
N ILE A 175 28.07 -1.31 5.78
CA ILE A 175 27.89 -0.62 4.49
C ILE A 175 29.06 -0.91 3.56
N THR A 176 30.30 -0.67 3.99
CA THR A 176 31.50 -0.95 3.17
C THR A 176 31.56 -2.42 2.73
N THR A 177 31.13 -3.35 3.58
CA THR A 177 31.05 -4.77 3.19
C THR A 177 30.00 -5.00 2.11
N LEU A 178 28.82 -4.39 2.22
CA LEU A 178 27.78 -4.47 1.20
C LEU A 178 28.25 -3.88 -0.14
N GLU A 179 28.86 -2.69 -0.11
CA GLU A 179 29.39 -1.99 -1.28
C GLU A 179 30.45 -2.80 -2.03
N ASN A 180 31.33 -3.47 -1.31
CA ASN A 180 32.37 -4.29 -1.91
C ASN A 180 31.83 -5.60 -2.51
N THR A 181 30.65 -6.05 -2.07
CA THR A 181 30.05 -7.31 -2.54
C THR A 181 29.02 -7.11 -3.64
N LYS A 182 28.43 -5.91 -3.76
CA LYS A 182 27.41 -5.58 -4.75
C LYS A 182 27.52 -4.12 -5.18
N ASP A 183 27.24 -3.87 -6.45
CA ASP A 183 26.96 -2.51 -6.93
C ASP A 183 25.72 -1.95 -6.21
N PHE A 184 25.78 -0.67 -5.82
CA PHE A 184 24.71 0.04 -5.10
C PHE A 184 23.35 -0.06 -5.81
N SER A 185 23.39 -0.07 -7.14
CA SER A 185 22.22 -0.20 -8.00
C SER A 185 21.44 -1.52 -7.80
N ASN A 186 22.08 -2.54 -7.21
CA ASN A 186 21.55 -3.87 -7.01
C ASN A 186 21.25 -4.22 -5.55
N ILE A 187 21.49 -3.29 -4.61
CA ILE A 187 21.18 -3.51 -3.19
C ILE A 187 19.68 -3.30 -2.98
N THR A 188 18.96 -4.36 -2.60
CA THR A 188 17.54 -4.23 -2.27
C THR A 188 17.35 -3.67 -0.86
N LEU A 189 16.21 -3.01 -0.61
CA LEU A 189 15.87 -2.50 0.72
C LEU A 189 15.87 -3.61 1.78
N VAL A 190 15.35 -4.79 1.44
CA VAL A 190 15.28 -5.93 2.36
C VAL A 190 16.68 -6.40 2.75
N GLU A 191 17.60 -6.53 1.79
CA GLU A 191 18.98 -6.96 2.05
C GLU A 191 19.74 -5.97 2.92
N LEU A 192 19.60 -4.67 2.64
CA LEU A 192 20.22 -3.61 3.44
C LEU A 192 19.72 -3.68 4.89
N LEU A 193 18.41 -3.70 5.10
CA LEU A 193 17.82 -3.71 6.43
C LEU A 193 18.21 -4.98 7.22
N ASN A 194 18.18 -6.15 6.59
CA ASN A 194 18.58 -7.40 7.22
C ASN A 194 20.05 -7.37 7.67
N SER A 195 20.94 -6.83 6.83
CA SER A 195 22.37 -6.74 7.13
C SER A 195 22.65 -5.82 8.31
N LEU A 196 22.01 -4.65 8.33
CA LEU A 196 22.14 -3.66 9.40
C LEU A 196 21.53 -4.16 10.72
N GLN A 197 20.35 -4.78 10.67
CA GLN A 197 19.70 -5.38 11.84
C GLN A 197 20.51 -6.54 12.42
N ALA A 198 21.09 -7.40 11.60
CA ALA A 198 21.95 -8.49 12.08
C ALA A 198 23.18 -7.95 12.82
N GLN A 199 23.76 -6.84 12.36
CA GLN A 199 24.87 -6.19 13.05
C GLN A 199 24.44 -5.53 14.37
N GLU A 200 23.28 -4.88 14.38
CA GLU A 200 22.68 -4.29 15.59
C GLU A 200 22.45 -5.35 16.67
N GLN A 201 21.87 -6.50 16.29
CA GLN A 201 21.65 -7.63 17.19
C GLN A 201 22.96 -8.20 17.77
N ARG A 202 24.00 -8.37 16.93
CA ARG A 202 25.31 -8.84 17.39
C ARG A 202 25.97 -7.89 18.39
N ARG A 203 25.82 -6.58 18.21
CA ARG A 203 26.33 -5.57 19.17
C ARG A 203 25.60 -5.66 20.50
N ALA A 204 24.26 -5.71 20.46
CA ALA A 204 23.44 -5.82 21.66
C ALA A 204 23.77 -7.07 22.50
N MET A 205 23.98 -8.23 21.86
CA MET A 205 24.38 -9.46 22.57
C MET A 205 25.74 -9.34 23.28
N ARG A 206 26.71 -8.64 22.68
CA ARG A 206 28.03 -8.42 23.29
C ARG A 206 27.98 -7.46 24.46
N GLU A 207 27.14 -6.43 24.38
CA GLU A 207 26.93 -5.46 25.46
C GLU A 207 26.20 -6.09 26.65
N GLN A 208 25.24 -7.00 26.41
CA GLN A 208 24.56 -7.76 27.46
C GLN A 208 25.44 -8.81 28.12
N GLY A 209 26.30 -9.50 27.35
CA GLY A 209 27.24 -10.50 27.89
C GLY A 209 28.38 -9.92 28.73
N PHE A 210 28.58 -8.60 28.71
CA PHE A 210 29.59 -7.92 29.53
C PHE A 210 29.10 -7.56 30.94
N VAL A 211 27.81 -7.77 31.25
CA VAL A 211 27.17 -7.40 32.54
C VAL A 211 27.15 -8.58 33.53
N GLU A 212 27.61 -9.78 33.17
CA GLU A 212 27.89 -10.82 34.18
C GLU A 212 29.22 -10.51 34.89
N GLU A 213 29.12 -9.81 36.03
CA GLU A 213 30.22 -9.48 36.94
C GLU A 213 30.98 -10.75 37.41
N PRO A 214 32.30 -10.66 37.67
CA PRO A 214 33.09 -11.79 38.14
C PRO A 214 32.61 -12.24 39.53
N LEU A 215 32.42 -13.54 39.70
CA LEU A 215 32.15 -14.17 41.00
C LEU A 215 33.13 -13.64 42.07
N PRO A 216 32.65 -13.09 43.20
CA PRO A 216 33.55 -12.66 44.26
C PRO A 216 34.27 -13.89 44.81
N ALA A 217 35.60 -13.88 44.70
CA ALA A 217 36.46 -14.87 45.34
C ALA A 217 36.20 -14.80 46.84
N LYS A 218 35.70 -15.89 47.42
CA LYS A 218 35.58 -16.04 48.87
C LYS A 218 37.00 -16.03 49.43
N HIS A 219 37.37 -14.94 50.10
CA HIS A 219 38.43 -14.98 51.10
C HIS A 219 37.91 -15.80 52.28
N GLU A 220 38.46 -17.00 52.47
CA GLU A 220 38.39 -17.70 53.73
C GLU A 220 39.55 -17.21 54.61
N ASP A 221 39.22 -16.35 55.57
CA ASP A 221 40.03 -16.14 56.76
C ASP A 221 39.83 -17.36 57.68
N ASN A 222 40.89 -18.18 57.86
CA ASN A 222 41.41 -18.61 59.17
C ASN A 222 42.71 -19.43 59.02
#